data_AF-A0A4R4IXF5-F1
#
_entry.id   AF-A0A4R4IXF5-F1
#
_cell.length_a   1.000
_cell.length_b   1.000
_cell.length_c   1.000
_cell.angle_alpha   90.00
_cell.angle_beta   90.00
_cell.angle_gamma   90.00
#
_symmetry.space_group_name_H-M   'P 1'
#
loop_
_entity.id
_entity.type
_entity.pdbx_description
1 polymer ?
#
loop_
_entity_poly.entity_id
_entity_poly.type
_entity_poly.pdbx_seq_one_letter_code
_entity_poly.pdbx_strand_id
1 'polypeptide(L)'
;MIESANSLQLKMVDRTEGFLRLNGWGHTVESIIKRLAISVVTIRHSLVLAKAENNIKQLVHDGKVSGDAAIDVLIDRQGTDHKPYTILIASLEKAEAVGKSKVTVKFVASRKKKHLLNQKLVRKTFGSPLLTLNQLHDQIPPAPEGEHENQIEIGGTILDEVIFRLIPDMACQLMAVLSDVEATKLAEAEELEQ
;
A
#
# COMPACT_ATOMS: atom_id res chain seq x y z
N MET A 1 28.95 35.22 -13.87
CA MET A 1 28.40 34.09 -14.65
C MET A 1 28.38 32.90 -13.70
N ILE A 2 27.21 32.48 -13.23
CA ILE A 2 27.11 31.27 -12.38
C ILE A 2 27.06 30.11 -13.35
N GLU A 3 28.14 29.34 -13.45
CA GLU A 3 28.13 28.12 -14.23
C GLU A 3 27.10 27.17 -13.60
N SER A 4 26.06 26.84 -14.36
CA SER A 4 24.97 25.91 -14.02
C SER A 4 25.43 24.49 -13.67
N ALA A 5 26.74 24.25 -13.64
CA ALA A 5 27.40 23.00 -13.26
C ALA A 5 27.77 22.89 -11.77
N ASN A 6 27.69 23.97 -10.98
CA ASN A 6 27.73 23.88 -9.52
C ASN A 6 26.37 23.39 -9.00
N SER A 7 25.98 22.17 -9.38
CA SER A 7 24.77 21.53 -8.87
C SER A 7 25.03 21.11 -7.42
N LEU A 8 24.93 22.06 -6.49
CA LEU A 8 24.82 21.75 -5.08
C LEU A 8 23.64 20.78 -4.95
N GLN A 9 23.94 19.52 -4.67
CA GLN A 9 22.92 18.49 -4.60
C GLN A 9 21.95 18.90 -3.50
N LEU A 10 20.70 19.19 -3.86
CA LEU A 10 19.68 19.55 -2.87
C LEU A 10 19.64 18.48 -1.80
N LYS A 11 19.56 18.92 -0.54
CA LYS A 11 19.27 18.02 0.56
C LYS A 11 17.95 17.33 0.28
N MET A 12 17.80 16.14 0.85
CA MET A 12 16.63 15.31 0.61
C MET A 12 15.33 16.06 0.91
N VAL A 13 15.27 16.81 2.01
CA VAL A 13 14.10 17.62 2.41
C VAL A 13 13.76 18.69 1.37
N ASP A 14 14.76 19.44 0.90
CA ASP A 14 14.52 20.49 -0.11
C ASP A 14 14.02 19.89 -1.43
N ARG A 15 14.56 18.72 -1.80
CA ARG A 15 14.15 17.97 -2.99
C ARG A 15 12.70 17.47 -2.85
N THR A 16 12.32 16.93 -1.70
CA THR A 16 10.98 16.40 -1.47
C THR A 16 9.93 17.51 -1.49
N GLU A 17 10.24 18.68 -0.92
CA GLU A 17 9.39 19.87 -0.99
C GLU A 17 9.25 20.39 -2.43
N GLY A 18 10.31 20.30 -3.23
CA GLY A 18 10.26 20.57 -4.67
C GLY A 18 9.21 19.71 -5.38
N PHE A 19 9.18 18.40 -5.11
CA PHE A 19 8.16 17.51 -5.69
C PHE A 19 6.75 17.83 -5.20
N LEU A 20 6.60 18.22 -3.93
CA LEU A 20 5.30 18.65 -3.39
C LEU A 20 4.80 19.92 -4.10
N ARG A 21 5.68 20.89 -4.36
CA ARG A 21 5.35 22.10 -5.14
C ARG A 21 4.92 21.76 -6.57
N LEU A 22 5.65 20.88 -7.25
CA LEU A 22 5.26 20.42 -8.59
C LEU A 22 3.88 19.77 -8.60
N ASN A 23 3.58 18.95 -7.59
CA ASN A 23 2.26 18.35 -7.43
C ASN A 23 1.17 19.42 -7.17
N GLY A 24 1.49 20.47 -6.40
CA GLY A 24 0.61 21.62 -6.19
C GLY A 24 0.34 22.45 -7.45
N TRP A 25 1.27 22.47 -8.41
CA TRP A 25 1.09 23.08 -9.73
C TRP A 25 0.34 22.18 -10.73
N GLY A 26 -0.19 21.05 -10.28
CA GLY A 26 -0.97 20.14 -11.13
C GLY A 26 -0.13 19.12 -11.91
N HIS A 27 1.18 19.03 -11.67
CA HIS A 27 1.96 17.94 -12.27
C HIS A 27 1.64 16.61 -11.59
N THR A 28 1.20 15.63 -12.37
CA THR A 28 1.01 14.26 -11.89
C THR A 28 2.35 13.59 -11.61
N VAL A 29 2.36 12.59 -10.72
CA VAL A 29 3.57 11.81 -10.40
C VAL A 29 4.21 11.25 -11.69
N GLU A 30 3.41 10.75 -12.63
CA GLU A 30 3.87 10.23 -13.92
C GLU A 30 4.56 11.29 -14.79
N SER A 31 4.02 12.53 -14.82
CA SER A 31 4.64 13.65 -15.53
C SER A 31 6.01 13.98 -14.94
N ILE A 32 6.12 13.99 -13.61
CA ILE A 32 7.38 14.28 -12.90
C ILE A 32 8.41 13.17 -13.17
N ILE A 33 7.99 11.89 -13.15
CA ILE A 33 8.84 10.74 -13.49
C ILE A 33 9.43 10.89 -14.89
N LYS A 34 8.56 11.12 -15.89
CA LYS A 34 8.97 11.22 -17.30
C LYS A 34 9.96 12.36 -17.51
N ARG A 35 9.75 13.49 -16.83
CA ARG A 35 10.59 14.69 -16.97
C ARG A 35 11.93 14.60 -16.25
N LEU A 36 11.97 13.97 -15.07
CA LEU A 36 13.16 13.93 -14.23
C LEU A 36 13.92 12.58 -14.30
N ALA A 37 13.36 11.58 -14.99
CA ALA A 37 13.90 10.22 -15.07
C ALA A 37 14.15 9.58 -13.69
N ILE A 38 13.27 9.85 -12.72
CA ILE A 38 13.34 9.33 -11.35
C ILE A 38 12.32 8.21 -11.17
N SER A 39 12.65 7.19 -10.38
CA SER A 39 11.72 6.09 -10.07
C SER A 39 10.42 6.58 -9.41
N VAL A 40 9.31 5.93 -9.78
CA VAL A 40 7.99 6.12 -9.17
C VAL A 40 8.07 6.02 -7.64
N VAL A 41 8.79 5.01 -7.15
CA VAL A 41 8.92 4.73 -5.72
C VAL A 41 9.59 5.90 -5.02
N THR A 42 10.68 6.42 -5.58
CA THR A 42 11.41 7.56 -5.02
C THR A 42 10.53 8.80 -4.92
N ILE A 43 9.73 9.11 -5.94
CA ILE A 43 8.83 10.28 -5.90
C ILE A 43 7.73 10.09 -4.87
N ARG A 44 7.09 8.90 -4.83
CA ARG A 44 6.05 8.60 -3.84
C ARG A 44 6.58 8.70 -2.41
N HIS A 45 7.73 8.08 -2.14
CA HIS A 45 8.41 8.15 -0.85
C HIS A 45 8.80 9.59 -0.49
N SER A 46 9.26 10.36 -1.48
CA SER A 46 9.59 11.77 -1.27
C SER A 46 8.36 12.58 -0.90
N LEU A 47 7.22 12.35 -1.54
CA LEU A 47 5.96 13.01 -1.21
C LEU A 47 5.46 12.65 0.20
N VAL A 48 5.69 11.43 0.66
CA VAL A 48 5.40 11.04 2.06
C VAL A 48 6.24 11.86 3.04
N LEU A 49 7.55 11.97 2.79
CA LEU A 49 8.44 12.77 3.64
C LEU A 49 8.11 14.28 3.58
N ALA A 50 7.71 14.80 2.41
CA ALA A 50 7.36 16.21 2.25
C ALA A 50 6.11 16.60 3.06
N LYS A 51 5.15 15.68 3.19
CA LYS A 51 3.90 15.86 3.96
C LYS A 51 4.06 15.60 5.46
N ALA A 52 5.23 15.14 5.90
CA ALA A 52 5.48 14.83 7.30
C ALA A 52 5.55 16.09 8.17
N GLU A 53 5.42 15.88 9.49
CA GLU A 53 5.57 16.94 10.49
C GLU A 53 6.94 17.62 10.40
N ASN A 54 6.98 18.92 10.69
CA ASN A 54 8.20 19.73 10.54
C ASN A 54 9.37 19.22 11.41
N ASN A 55 9.07 18.71 12.61
CA ASN A 55 10.08 18.15 13.52
C ASN A 55 10.82 16.96 12.89
N ILE A 56 10.11 16.14 12.11
CA ILE A 56 10.70 14.98 11.40
C ILE A 56 11.54 15.47 10.23
N LYS A 57 11.06 16.47 9.48
CA LYS A 57 11.83 17.10 8.40
C LYS A 57 13.14 17.72 8.92
N GLN A 58 13.11 18.38 10.08
CA GLN A 58 14.30 18.92 10.75
C GLN A 58 15.30 17.82 11.13
N LEU A 59 14.85 16.71 11.73
CA LEU A 59 15.73 15.58 12.05
C LEU A 59 16.47 15.00 10.82
N VAL A 60 15.79 14.96 9.67
CA VAL A 60 16.39 14.51 8.41
C VAL A 60 17.32 15.57 7.82
N HIS A 61 16.92 16.84 7.88
CA HIS A 61 17.72 17.98 7.41
C HIS A 61 19.05 18.13 8.19
N ASP A 62 19.01 17.91 9.50
CA ASP A 62 20.16 17.94 10.41
C ASP A 62 21.02 16.68 10.30
N GLY A 63 20.59 15.69 9.51
CA GLY A 63 21.33 14.45 9.28
C GLY A 63 21.29 13.44 10.42
N LYS A 64 20.57 13.74 11.52
CA LYS A 64 20.37 12.83 12.67
C LYS A 64 19.62 11.55 12.27
N VAL A 65 18.72 11.67 11.29
CA VAL A 65 17.95 10.55 10.74
C VAL A 65 18.19 10.48 9.22
N SER A 66 18.43 9.28 8.68
CA SER A 66 18.42 9.07 7.22
C SER A 66 17.01 9.24 6.66
N GLY A 67 16.87 9.91 5.51
CA GLY A 67 15.55 10.12 4.94
C GLY A 67 14.82 8.82 4.60
N ASP A 68 15.53 7.77 4.15
CA ASP A 68 14.95 6.44 3.95
C ASP A 68 14.39 5.84 5.25
N ALA A 69 15.14 5.94 6.36
CA ALA A 69 14.65 5.48 7.66
C ALA A 69 13.44 6.28 8.15
N ALA A 70 13.42 7.59 7.92
CA ALA A 70 12.27 8.43 8.26
C ALA A 70 11.04 8.04 7.41
N ILE A 71 11.23 7.81 6.11
CA ILE A 71 10.17 7.35 5.20
C ILE A 71 9.61 6.00 5.65
N ASP A 72 10.47 5.04 6.00
CA ASP A 72 10.03 3.72 6.46
C ASP A 72 9.15 3.84 7.72
N VAL A 73 9.54 4.68 8.70
CA VAL A 73 8.70 4.92 9.89
C VAL A 73 7.38 5.58 9.53
N LEU A 74 7.39 6.58 8.63
CA LEU A 74 6.19 7.30 8.21
C LEU A 74 5.20 6.37 7.49
N ILE A 75 5.70 5.48 6.64
CA ILE A 75 4.88 4.49 5.91
C ILE A 75 4.34 3.44 6.89
N ASP A 76 5.20 2.88 7.75
CA ASP A 76 4.81 1.82 8.70
C ASP A 76 3.76 2.28 9.72
N ARG A 77 3.65 3.58 9.97
CA ARG A 77 2.71 4.18 10.94
C ARG A 77 1.57 4.95 10.31
N GLN A 78 1.45 4.92 8.99
CA GLN A 78 0.35 5.57 8.30
C GLN A 78 -0.97 4.92 8.75
N GLY A 79 -1.88 5.72 9.32
CA GLY A 79 -3.17 5.25 9.84
C GLY A 79 -3.14 4.62 11.24
N THR A 80 -2.04 4.73 11.98
CA THR A 80 -1.95 4.33 13.40
C THR A 80 -1.85 5.56 14.31
N ASP A 81 -2.34 5.47 15.55
CA ASP A 81 -2.27 6.57 16.54
C ASP A 81 -0.84 6.86 17.07
N HIS A 82 0.13 6.03 16.71
CA HIS A 82 1.50 6.19 17.17
C HIS A 82 2.22 7.32 16.42
N LYS A 83 2.65 8.33 17.17
CA LYS A 83 3.42 9.46 16.65
C LYS A 83 4.78 9.00 16.10
N PRO A 84 5.09 9.19 14.81
CA PRO A 84 6.35 8.72 14.21
C PRO A 84 7.59 9.40 14.80
N TYR A 85 7.45 10.62 15.33
CA TYR A 85 8.53 11.38 15.95
C TYR A 85 9.12 10.70 17.20
N THR A 86 8.29 10.13 18.09
CA THR A 86 8.76 9.50 19.33
C THR A 86 9.58 8.24 19.05
N ILE A 87 9.18 7.49 18.03
CA ILE A 87 9.90 6.29 17.56
C ILE A 87 11.27 6.69 17.01
N LEU A 88 11.34 7.77 16.23
CA LEU A 88 12.60 8.25 15.69
C LEU A 88 13.57 8.70 16.79
N ILE A 89 13.11 9.39 17.82
CA ILE A 89 13.94 9.74 18.98
C ILE A 89 14.43 8.48 19.70
N ALA A 90 13.54 7.54 20.02
CA ALA A 90 13.93 6.29 20.68
C ALA A 90 14.93 5.48 19.84
N SER A 91 14.84 5.56 18.51
CA SER A 91 15.83 4.94 17.61
C SER A 91 17.16 5.69 17.54
N LEU A 92 17.16 6.99 17.79
CA LEU A 92 18.34 7.84 17.88
C LEU A 92 19.13 7.50 19.14
N GLU A 93 18.47 7.40 20.30
CA GLU A 93 19.09 6.96 21.55
C GLU A 93 19.75 5.57 21.40
N LYS A 94 19.09 4.64 20.69
CA LYS A 94 19.67 3.32 20.38
C LYS A 94 20.88 3.41 19.45
N ALA A 95 20.89 4.35 18.51
CA ALA A 95 22.02 4.56 17.62
C ALA A 95 23.22 5.16 18.39
N GLU A 96 22.96 6.12 19.28
CA GLU A 96 23.96 6.73 20.16
C GLU A 96 24.56 5.73 21.14
N ALA A 97 23.76 4.82 21.70
CA ALA A 97 24.25 3.72 22.53
C ALA A 97 25.22 2.78 21.80
N VAL A 98 25.14 2.72 20.46
CA VAL A 98 26.03 1.94 19.59
C VAL A 98 27.16 2.83 19.02
N GLY A 99 27.26 4.09 19.45
CA GLY A 99 28.29 5.04 19.04
C GLY A 99 28.09 5.63 17.64
N LYS A 100 26.87 5.56 17.09
CA LYS A 100 26.56 6.10 15.76
C LYS A 100 25.78 7.40 15.86
N SER A 101 26.25 8.41 15.14
CA SER A 101 25.63 9.74 15.08
C SER A 101 24.34 9.83 14.25
N LYS A 102 23.95 8.75 13.56
CA LYS A 102 22.83 8.78 12.60
C LYS A 102 21.97 7.52 12.65
N VAL A 103 20.65 7.72 12.73
CA VAL A 103 19.66 6.66 12.58
C VAL A 103 19.61 6.22 11.12
N THR A 104 20.00 4.97 10.91
CA THR A 104 19.86 4.26 9.64
C THR A 104 18.75 3.23 9.75
N VAL A 105 18.29 2.70 8.61
CA VAL A 105 17.19 1.71 8.53
C VAL A 105 17.37 0.52 9.49
N LYS A 106 18.62 0.15 9.82
CA LYS A 106 18.93 -0.93 10.77
C LYS A 106 18.50 -0.66 12.22
N PHE A 107 18.40 0.61 12.61
CA PHE A 107 18.03 1.02 13.97
C PHE A 107 16.54 1.26 14.14
N VAL A 108 15.82 1.39 13.02
CA VAL A 108 14.37 1.49 12.99
C VAL A 108 13.80 0.08 13.02
N ALA A 109 12.83 -0.15 13.90
CA ALA A 109 12.02 -1.37 13.89
C ALA A 109 11.04 -1.33 12.70
N SER A 110 11.58 -1.37 11.48
CA SER A 110 10.79 -1.57 10.28
C SER A 110 10.16 -2.96 10.36
N ARG A 111 8.91 -3.08 9.91
CA ARG A 111 8.26 -4.37 9.71
C ARG A 111 9.15 -5.17 8.77
N LYS A 112 10.02 -6.04 9.30
CA LYS A 112 10.78 -7.01 8.50
C LYS A 112 9.78 -7.57 7.50
N LYS A 113 10.10 -7.53 6.19
CA LYS A 113 9.35 -8.24 5.16
C LYS A 113 9.45 -9.74 5.44
N LYS A 114 8.81 -10.20 6.51
CA LYS A 114 8.47 -11.59 6.75
C LYS A 114 7.34 -11.86 5.79
N HIS A 115 7.69 -12.19 4.56
CA HIS A 115 6.98 -13.14 3.73
C HIS A 115 7.86 -13.40 2.50
N LEU A 116 9.02 -14.03 2.72
CA LEU A 116 9.42 -15.07 1.79
C LEU A 116 8.57 -16.29 2.16
N LEU A 117 7.29 -16.26 1.78
CA LEU A 117 6.63 -17.53 1.49
C LEU A 117 7.52 -18.17 0.44
N ASN A 118 8.13 -19.31 0.75
CA ASN A 118 9.04 -19.98 -0.16
C ASN A 118 8.33 -20.07 -1.51
N GLN A 119 8.85 -19.39 -2.53
CA GLN A 119 8.20 -19.32 -3.85
C GLN A 119 7.91 -20.73 -4.40
N LYS A 120 8.75 -21.70 -4.01
CA LYS A 120 8.57 -23.13 -4.26
C LYS A 120 7.33 -23.72 -3.58
N LEU A 121 7.02 -23.31 -2.35
CA LEU A 121 5.83 -23.75 -1.61
C LEU A 121 4.56 -23.17 -2.23
N VAL A 122 4.55 -21.87 -2.57
CA VAL A 122 3.41 -21.22 -3.25
C VAL A 122 3.14 -21.87 -4.61
N ARG A 123 4.18 -22.17 -5.40
CA ARG A 123 4.02 -22.87 -6.68
C ARG A 123 3.51 -24.31 -6.52
N LYS A 124 3.87 -25.00 -5.42
CA LYS A 124 3.36 -26.35 -5.13
C LYS A 124 1.90 -26.33 -4.69
N THR A 125 1.50 -25.37 -3.86
CA THR A 125 0.13 -25.28 -3.35
C THR A 125 -0.87 -24.78 -4.39
N PHE A 126 -0.47 -23.86 -5.27
CA PHE A 126 -1.35 -23.30 -6.30
C PHE A 126 -1.18 -23.94 -7.69
N GLY A 127 -0.15 -24.77 -7.91
CA GLY A 127 0.06 -25.48 -9.17
C GLY A 127 -0.89 -26.66 -9.38
N SER A 128 -1.25 -27.41 -8.33
CA SER A 128 -2.20 -28.52 -8.45
C SER A 128 -3.66 -28.07 -8.66
N PRO A 129 -4.20 -27.03 -7.98
CA PRO A 129 -5.58 -26.64 -8.17
C PRO A 129 -5.86 -26.04 -9.56
N LEU A 130 -4.87 -25.38 -10.19
CA LEU A 130 -5.02 -24.84 -11.55
C LEU A 130 -5.13 -25.96 -12.61
N LEU A 131 -4.39 -27.06 -12.43
CA LEU A 131 -4.49 -28.22 -13.31
C LEU A 131 -5.86 -28.89 -13.20
N THR A 132 -6.39 -29.02 -11.98
CA THR A 132 -7.74 -29.56 -11.75
C THR A 132 -8.84 -28.64 -12.27
N LEU A 133 -8.63 -27.31 -12.26
CA LEU A 133 -9.63 -26.36 -12.77
C LEU A 133 -9.79 -26.47 -14.29
N ASN A 134 -8.68 -26.62 -15.02
CA ASN A 134 -8.71 -26.86 -16.47
C ASN A 134 -9.33 -28.23 -16.78
N GLN A 135 -9.03 -29.27 -16.00
CA GLN A 135 -9.64 -30.60 -16.16
C GLN A 135 -11.15 -30.62 -15.84
N LEU A 136 -11.62 -29.74 -14.96
CA LEU A 136 -13.05 -29.55 -14.68
C LEU A 136 -13.71 -28.71 -15.77
N HIS A 137 -13.03 -27.70 -16.31
CA HIS A 137 -13.51 -26.91 -17.45
C HIS A 137 -13.70 -27.78 -18.71
N ASP A 138 -12.78 -28.71 -18.96
CA ASP A 138 -12.86 -29.66 -20.09
C ASP A 138 -13.96 -30.72 -19.91
N GLN A 139 -14.48 -30.88 -18.69
CA GLN A 139 -15.61 -31.79 -18.38
C GLN A 139 -16.97 -31.08 -18.39
N ILE A 140 -17.00 -29.75 -18.51
CA ILE A 140 -18.24 -29.01 -18.73
C ILE A 140 -18.54 -29.08 -20.24
N PRO A 141 -19.63 -29.72 -20.67
CA PRO A 141 -20.00 -29.72 -22.08
C PRO A 141 -20.21 -28.27 -22.54
N PRO A 142 -19.76 -27.90 -23.76
CA PRO A 142 -20.07 -26.59 -24.31
C PRO A 142 -21.59 -26.43 -24.35
N ALA A 143 -22.09 -25.34 -23.79
CA ALA A 143 -23.52 -25.04 -23.81
C ALA A 143 -24.04 -25.13 -25.25
N PRO A 144 -25.17 -25.80 -25.51
CA PRO A 144 -25.74 -25.81 -26.84
C PRO A 144 -26.03 -24.36 -27.26
N GLU A 145 -25.54 -23.97 -28.44
CA GLU A 145 -25.92 -22.74 -29.12
C GLU A 145 -27.39 -22.85 -29.54
N GLY A 146 -28.27 -22.72 -28.57
CA GLY A 146 -29.71 -22.61 -28.72
C GLY A 146 -30.11 -21.26 -28.16
N GLU A 147 -30.72 -20.46 -29.03
CA GLU A 147 -31.34 -19.17 -28.73
C GLU A 147 -32.28 -19.29 -27.52
N HIS A 148 -31.79 -18.97 -26.33
CA HIS A 148 -32.64 -18.60 -25.22
C HIS A 148 -32.47 -17.11 -24.98
N GLU A 149 -33.35 -16.36 -25.62
CA GLU A 149 -33.73 -15.00 -25.25
C GLU A 149 -34.23 -15.01 -23.80
N ASN A 150 -33.32 -14.89 -22.84
CA ASN A 150 -33.64 -14.33 -21.53
C ASN A 150 -32.95 -12.97 -21.47
N GLN A 151 -33.57 -12.00 -22.13
CA GLN A 151 -33.35 -10.59 -21.83
C GLN A 151 -33.78 -10.37 -20.38
N ILE A 152 -32.82 -10.40 -19.46
CA ILE A 152 -32.95 -9.62 -18.23
C ILE A 152 -32.29 -8.28 -18.55
N GLU A 153 -33.12 -7.33 -18.95
CA GLU A 153 -32.76 -5.92 -18.98
C GLU A 153 -32.41 -5.50 -17.55
N ILE A 154 -31.13 -5.59 -17.17
CA ILE A 154 -30.63 -4.86 -16.01
C ILE A 154 -30.27 -3.47 -16.51
N GLY A 155 -31.25 -2.58 -16.41
CA GLY A 155 -31.06 -1.14 -16.55
C GLY A 155 -29.87 -0.70 -15.69
N GLY A 156 -28.97 0.06 -16.31
CA GLY A 156 -27.72 0.49 -15.70
C GLY A 156 -27.93 1.29 -14.43
N THR A 157 -27.46 0.74 -13.32
CA THR A 157 -26.75 1.51 -12.30
C THR A 157 -25.47 0.76 -12.00
N ILE A 158 -24.36 1.31 -12.48
CA ILE A 158 -23.01 0.86 -12.15
C ILE A 158 -22.88 1.06 -10.64
N LEU A 159 -23.05 0.00 -9.86
CA LEU A 159 -22.61 -0.01 -8.48
C LEU A 159 -21.08 -0.08 -8.55
N ASP A 160 -20.45 1.07 -8.32
CA ASP A 160 -19.01 1.18 -8.10
C ASP A 160 -18.59 0.06 -7.15
N GLU A 161 -17.72 -0.83 -7.62
CA GLU A 161 -17.07 -1.81 -6.75
C GLU A 161 -16.31 -1.06 -5.66
N VAL A 162 -16.87 -1.00 -4.45
CA VAL A 162 -16.21 -0.39 -3.30
C VAL A 162 -15.14 -1.35 -2.81
N ILE A 163 -13.92 -1.18 -3.32
CA ILE A 163 -12.76 -1.96 -2.90
C ILE A 163 -12.33 -1.49 -1.50
N PHE A 164 -12.81 -2.16 -0.45
CA PHE A 164 -12.33 -1.94 0.91
C PHE A 164 -10.98 -2.63 1.13
N ARG A 165 -9.94 -1.84 1.42
CA ARG A 165 -8.64 -2.37 1.87
C ARG A 165 -8.69 -2.71 3.35
N LEU A 166 -9.30 -3.85 3.68
CA LEU A 166 -9.43 -4.33 5.05
C LEU A 166 -8.17 -5.09 5.52
N ILE A 167 -7.85 -4.96 6.80
CA ILE A 167 -6.86 -5.81 7.47
C ILE A 167 -7.46 -7.24 7.57
N PRO A 168 -6.67 -8.33 7.43
CA PRO A 168 -7.22 -9.69 7.35
C PRO A 168 -8.17 -10.06 8.50
N ASP A 169 -7.88 -9.59 9.71
CA ASP A 169 -8.73 -9.84 10.89
C ASP A 169 -10.10 -9.16 10.78
N MET A 170 -10.13 -7.92 10.28
CA MET A 170 -11.37 -7.20 10.01
C MET A 170 -12.16 -7.82 8.86
N ALA A 171 -11.48 -8.37 7.84
CA ALA A 171 -12.15 -9.09 6.76
C ALA A 171 -12.83 -10.36 7.27
N CYS A 172 -12.17 -11.12 8.15
CA CYS A 172 -12.78 -12.30 8.78
C CYS A 172 -13.99 -11.93 9.64
N GLN A 173 -13.92 -10.85 10.42
CA GLN A 173 -15.05 -10.37 11.21
C GLN A 173 -16.22 -9.92 10.34
N LEU A 174 -15.95 -9.22 9.22
CA LEU A 174 -16.98 -8.78 8.29
C LEU A 174 -17.68 -9.98 7.63
N MET A 175 -16.92 -11.01 7.23
CA MET A 175 -17.50 -12.23 6.65
C MET A 175 -18.37 -13.00 7.66
N ALA A 176 -17.97 -13.04 8.93
CA ALA A 176 -18.79 -13.65 9.98
C ALA A 176 -20.13 -12.91 10.17
N VAL A 177 -20.09 -11.58 10.26
CA VAL A 177 -21.30 -10.76 10.39
C VAL A 177 -22.20 -10.88 9.16
N LEU A 178 -21.64 -10.92 7.95
CA LEU A 178 -22.44 -11.11 6.73
C LEU A 178 -23.09 -12.49 6.69
N SER A 179 -22.39 -13.54 7.13
CA SER A 179 -22.94 -14.89 7.27
C SER A 179 -24.10 -14.94 8.26
N ASP A 180 -24.01 -14.23 9.38
CA ASP A 180 -25.08 -14.16 10.37
C ASP A 180 -26.31 -13.43 9.81
N VAL A 181 -26.09 -12.33 9.06
CA VAL A 181 -27.17 -11.56 8.41
C VAL A 181 -27.86 -12.37 7.31
N GLU A 182 -27.11 -13.14 6.52
CA GLU A 182 -27.67 -14.05 5.52
C GLU A 182 -28.49 -15.17 6.18
N ALA A 183 -28.01 -15.74 7.28
CA ALA A 183 -28.74 -16.74 8.04
C ALA A 183 -30.05 -16.20 8.63
N THR A 184 -30.06 -14.95 9.13
CA THR A 184 -31.30 -14.32 9.62
C THR A 184 -32.29 -14.03 8.50
N LYS A 185 -31.83 -13.67 7.30
CA LYS A 185 -32.70 -13.43 6.15
C LYS A 185 -33.32 -14.72 5.60
N LEU A 186 -32.60 -15.84 5.68
CA LEU A 186 -33.14 -17.15 5.31
C LEU A 186 -34.19 -17.63 6.31
N ALA A 187 -33.97 -17.39 7.61
CA ALA A 187 -34.96 -17.70 8.65
C ALA A 187 -36.25 -16.86 8.50
N GLU A 188 -36.14 -15.56 8.20
CA GLU A 188 -37.30 -14.70 7.93
C GLU A 188 -38.05 -15.08 6.64
N ALA A 189 -37.36 -15.65 5.65
CA ALA A 189 -37.99 -16.14 4.42
C ALA A 189 -38.76 -17.45 4.64
N GLU A 190 -38.30 -18.33 5.53
CA GLU A 190 -39.00 -19.57 5.90
C GLU A 190 -40.24 -19.34 6.78
N GLU A 191 -40.28 -18.27 7.58
CA GLU A 191 -41.49 -17.89 8.35
C GLU A 191 -42.60 -17.26 7.49
N LEU A 192 -42.27 -16.78 6.28
CA LEU A 192 -43.25 -16.20 5.35
C LEU A 192 -43.92 -17.23 4.42
N GLU A 193 -43.46 -18.48 4.42
CA GLU A 193 -44.04 -19.60 3.66
C GLU A 193 -44.95 -20.54 4.49
N GLN A 194 -45.23 -20.23 5.77
CA GLN A 194 -46.23 -20.91 6.60
C GLN A 194 -47.53 -20.09 6.74
#